data_AF-A0A6J1T390-F1
#
_entry.id   AF-A0A6J1T390-F1
#
_cell.length_a   1.000
_cell.length_b   1.000
_cell.length_c   1.000
_cell.angle_alpha   90.00
_cell.angle_beta   90.00
_cell.angle_gamma   90.00
#
_symmetry.space_group_name_H-M   'P 1'
#
loop_
_entity.id
_entity.type
_entity.pdbx_description
1 polymer ?
#
loop_
_entity_poly.entity_id
_entity_poly.type
_entity_poly.pdbx_seq_one_letter_code
_entity_poly.pdbx_strand_id
1 'polypeptide(L)'
;MLTLVNRCANRFLAIHSAQRSVVFLSSESDAVPSKKKKKPPEIRINLIENTSLNVISLEGAKKLAAKKGVQLVPVDNPAHWMHSGNRTPYEFLTPSNKVSKKQDDFKAQGFKGLKTTIFSSTIQENDIATKIKQLSKWIRNGYVIEVAYDVSEKSNDIRAKVENTITDVAKLPGNIKRQSSSLLRIQYVPEKTLNEKENSPVTRDN
;
A
#
# COMPACT_ATOMS: atom_id res chain seq x y z
N MET A 1 24.11 -42.82 35.52
CA MET A 1 22.79 -43.31 36.01
C MET A 1 22.09 -42.16 36.70
N LEU A 2 20.98 -41.66 36.14
CA LEU A 2 19.78 -41.15 36.82
C LEU A 2 18.93 -40.39 35.81
N THR A 3 17.85 -41.05 35.39
CA THR A 3 16.71 -40.52 34.64
C THR A 3 15.89 -39.59 35.52
N LEU A 4 15.36 -38.48 34.98
CA LEU A 4 14.17 -37.86 35.56
C LEU A 4 13.22 -37.35 34.46
N VAL A 5 12.16 -38.13 34.29
CA VAL A 5 10.92 -37.81 33.58
C VAL A 5 10.14 -36.80 34.43
N ASN A 6 9.61 -35.73 33.84
CA ASN A 6 8.51 -35.00 34.45
C ASN A 6 7.50 -34.54 33.39
N ARG A 7 6.35 -35.23 33.39
CA ARG A 7 5.10 -34.86 32.74
C ARG A 7 4.21 -34.20 33.79
N CYS A 8 3.73 -33.00 33.52
CA CYS A 8 2.58 -32.36 34.19
C CYS A 8 1.93 -31.44 33.16
N ALA A 9 0.62 -31.22 33.07
CA ALA A 9 -0.57 -31.90 33.53
C ALA A 9 -1.72 -31.12 32.84
N ASN A 10 -2.67 -31.83 32.25
CA ASN A 10 -3.90 -31.25 31.71
C ASN A 10 -4.69 -30.54 32.81
N ARG A 11 -5.07 -29.27 32.60
CA ARG A 11 -6.12 -28.60 33.36
C ARG A 11 -7.32 -28.36 32.44
N PHE A 12 -8.22 -29.35 32.44
CA PHE A 12 -9.62 -29.19 32.09
C PHE A 12 -10.30 -28.45 33.25
N LEU A 13 -10.92 -27.30 32.98
CA LEU A 13 -11.86 -26.68 33.91
C LEU A 13 -13.26 -26.77 33.30
N ALA A 14 -14.05 -27.66 33.90
CA ALA A 14 -15.49 -27.68 33.81
C ALA A 14 -16.06 -26.47 34.58
N ILE A 15 -17.00 -25.75 33.98
CA ILE A 15 -17.84 -24.78 34.68
C ILE A 15 -19.28 -25.26 34.57
N HIS A 16 -19.79 -25.70 35.71
CA HIS A 16 -21.15 -26.13 35.94
C HIS A 16 -22.13 -24.95 36.01
N SER A 17 -23.30 -25.20 35.43
CA SER A 17 -24.65 -24.79 35.86
C SER A 17 -24.81 -23.70 36.94
N ALA A 18 -25.52 -22.63 36.57
CA ALA A 18 -26.38 -21.90 37.49
C ALA A 18 -27.67 -21.49 36.76
N GLN A 19 -28.73 -22.24 36.98
CA GLN A 19 -30.10 -21.83 36.71
C GLN A 19 -30.46 -20.69 37.66
N ARG A 20 -31.06 -19.61 37.15
CA ARG A 20 -31.78 -18.64 37.98
C ARG A 20 -32.99 -18.13 37.22
N SER A 21 -34.15 -18.69 37.57
CA SER A 21 -35.48 -18.22 37.20
C SER A 21 -35.90 -17.10 38.15
N VAL A 22 -36.34 -15.95 37.65
CA VAL A 22 -37.28 -15.08 38.38
C VAL A 22 -38.10 -14.21 37.41
N VAL A 23 -39.40 -14.52 37.36
CA VAL A 23 -40.57 -13.63 37.40
C VAL A 23 -40.72 -12.51 36.35
N PHE A 24 -41.76 -12.74 35.55
CA PHE A 24 -42.59 -11.85 34.76
C PHE A 24 -43.11 -10.64 35.57
N LEU A 25 -42.91 -9.42 35.06
CA LEU A 25 -43.71 -8.25 35.42
C LEU A 25 -44.06 -7.48 34.14
N SER A 26 -45.31 -7.62 33.70
CA SER A 26 -45.91 -6.75 32.69
C SER A 26 -46.05 -5.34 33.25
N SER A 27 -45.45 -4.36 32.58
CA SER A 27 -45.85 -2.96 32.72
C SER A 27 -46.26 -2.46 31.34
N GLU A 28 -47.56 -2.41 31.16
CA GLU A 28 -48.26 -1.71 30.10
C GLU A 28 -47.98 -0.22 30.26
N SER A 29 -47.24 0.36 29.32
CA SER A 29 -47.08 1.81 29.20
C SER A 29 -47.12 2.21 27.72
N ASP A 30 -48.25 2.82 27.39
CA ASP A 30 -48.52 3.78 26.31
C ASP A 30 -47.62 3.76 25.07
N ALA A 31 -48.18 3.18 24.01
CA ALA A 31 -47.69 3.27 22.65
C ALA A 31 -47.82 4.71 22.11
N VAL A 32 -46.78 5.52 22.34
CA VAL A 32 -46.51 6.70 21.50
C VAL A 32 -45.91 6.20 20.18
N PRO A 33 -46.49 6.50 18.99
CA PRO A 33 -45.94 6.06 17.72
C PRO A 33 -44.63 6.81 17.46
N SER A 34 -43.51 6.20 17.87
CA SER A 34 -42.18 6.69 17.52
C SER A 34 -42.04 6.63 16.00
N LYS A 35 -42.02 7.82 15.38
CA LYS A 35 -41.72 7.99 13.96
C LYS A 35 -40.39 7.30 13.69
N LYS A 36 -40.41 6.14 13.02
CA LYS A 36 -39.21 5.41 12.60
C LYS A 36 -38.38 6.37 11.75
N LYS A 37 -37.29 6.90 12.32
CA LYS A 37 -36.32 7.71 11.57
C LYS A 37 -35.86 6.87 10.38
N LYS A 38 -36.13 7.33 9.17
CA LYS A 38 -35.67 6.68 7.93
C LYS A 38 -34.14 6.59 8.03
N LYS A 39 -33.60 5.38 8.15
CA LYS A 39 -32.15 5.17 8.15
C LYS A 39 -31.61 5.70 6.81
N PRO A 40 -30.45 6.39 6.80
CA PRO A 40 -29.84 6.82 5.56
C PRO A 40 -29.64 5.63 4.62
N PRO A 41 -29.75 5.82 3.30
CA PRO A 41 -29.56 4.73 2.34
C PRO A 41 -28.17 4.11 2.51
N GLU A 42 -28.13 2.81 2.72
CA GLU A 42 -26.88 2.06 2.85
C GLU A 42 -26.16 2.03 1.50
N ILE A 43 -25.01 2.70 1.41
CA ILE A 43 -24.19 2.70 0.20
C ILE A 43 -23.57 1.31 0.04
N ARG A 44 -23.96 0.60 -1.02
CA ARG A 44 -23.43 -0.72 -1.39
C ARG A 44 -22.41 -0.59 -2.51
N ILE A 45 -21.30 -1.30 -2.37
CA ILE A 45 -20.18 -1.33 -3.30
C ILE A 45 -19.90 -2.77 -3.75
N ASN A 46 -19.21 -2.91 -4.88
CA ASN A 46 -18.70 -4.20 -5.31
C ASN A 46 -17.24 -4.31 -4.88
N LEU A 47 -16.94 -5.27 -4.01
CA LEU A 47 -15.62 -5.57 -3.52
C LEU A 47 -15.00 -6.71 -4.35
N ILE A 48 -13.84 -6.45 -4.94
CA ILE A 48 -13.04 -7.44 -5.66
C ILE A 48 -12.12 -8.13 -4.64
N GLU A 49 -12.25 -9.45 -4.51
CA GLU A 49 -11.37 -10.27 -3.68
C GLU A 49 -10.96 -11.53 -4.46
N ASN A 50 -9.66 -11.68 -4.74
CA ASN A 50 -9.08 -12.85 -5.41
C ASN A 50 -9.91 -13.33 -6.61
N THR A 51 -10.24 -12.42 -7.53
CA THR A 51 -11.04 -12.66 -8.76
C THR A 51 -12.57 -12.76 -8.57
N SER A 52 -13.08 -12.75 -7.34
CA SER A 52 -14.52 -12.77 -7.05
C SER A 52 -15.07 -11.37 -6.78
N LEU A 53 -16.30 -11.10 -7.23
CA LEU A 53 -17.04 -9.86 -6.97
C LEU A 53 -18.07 -10.08 -5.86
N ASN A 54 -17.91 -9.39 -4.73
CA ASN A 54 -18.84 -9.46 -3.60
C ASN A 54 -19.52 -8.11 -3.38
N VAL A 55 -20.85 -8.09 -3.29
CA VAL A 55 -21.60 -6.88 -2.96
C VAL A 55 -21.64 -6.71 -1.44
N ILE A 56 -21.06 -5.63 -0.93
CA ILE A 56 -21.02 -5.34 0.50
C ILE A 56 -21.32 -3.85 0.75
N SER A 57 -21.77 -3.50 1.95
CA SER A 57 -21.87 -2.10 2.34
C SER A 57 -20.50 -1.45 2.48
N LEU A 58 -20.41 -0.17 2.15
CA LEU A 58 -19.16 0.59 2.23
C LEU A 58 -18.60 0.61 3.67
N GLU A 59 -19.47 0.70 4.68
CA GLU A 59 -19.05 0.57 6.07
C GLU A 59 -18.54 -0.84 6.42
N GLY A 60 -19.22 -1.88 5.92
CA GLY A 60 -18.78 -3.27 6.07
C GLY A 60 -17.41 -3.50 5.46
N ALA A 61 -17.18 -3.00 4.25
CA ALA A 61 -15.90 -3.08 3.57
C ALA A 61 -14.79 -2.32 4.30
N LYS A 62 -15.07 -1.13 4.84
CA LYS A 62 -14.10 -0.39 5.68
C LYS A 62 -13.72 -1.16 6.94
N LYS A 63 -14.68 -1.79 7.61
CA LYS A 63 -14.43 -2.66 8.78
C LYS A 63 -13.59 -3.87 8.41
N LEU A 64 -13.87 -4.51 7.26
CA LEU A 64 -13.06 -5.63 6.77
C LEU A 64 -11.63 -5.19 6.41
N ALA A 65 -11.48 -4.03 5.78
CA ALA A 65 -10.19 -3.45 5.45
C ALA A 65 -9.36 -3.21 6.73
N ALA A 66 -9.96 -2.60 7.74
CA ALA A 66 -9.33 -2.39 9.05
C ALA A 66 -8.95 -3.71 9.73
N LYS A 67 -9.84 -4.72 9.74
CA LYS A 67 -9.54 -6.05 10.29
C LYS A 67 -8.38 -6.75 9.59
N LYS A 68 -8.26 -6.57 8.27
CA LYS A 68 -7.19 -7.16 7.45
C LYS A 68 -5.91 -6.30 7.41
N GLY A 69 -5.90 -5.10 8.01
CA GLY A 69 -4.78 -4.16 7.94
C GLY A 69 -4.49 -3.62 6.53
N VAL A 70 -5.50 -3.58 5.66
CA VAL A 70 -5.39 -3.15 4.25
C VAL A 70 -6.24 -1.90 4.01
N GLN A 71 -5.96 -1.18 2.93
CA GLN A 71 -6.72 0.01 2.56
C GLN A 71 -7.76 -0.32 1.49
N LEU A 72 -8.98 0.19 1.62
CA LEU A 72 -10.02 0.08 0.59
C LEU A 72 -9.85 1.20 -0.44
N VAL A 73 -9.71 0.85 -1.73
CA VAL A 73 -9.46 1.84 -2.81
C VAL A 73 -10.40 1.57 -3.99
N PRO A 74 -11.01 2.61 -4.60
CA PRO A 74 -11.81 2.46 -5.81
C PRO A 74 -10.91 2.05 -6.98
N VAL A 75 -11.40 1.17 -7.85
CA VAL A 75 -10.66 0.67 -9.01
C VAL A 75 -11.26 1.26 -10.28
N ASP A 76 -10.46 2.03 -11.01
CA ASP A 76 -10.84 2.57 -12.32
C ASP A 76 -10.36 1.66 -13.45
N ASN A 77 -10.83 0.42 -13.46
CA ASN A 77 -10.48 -0.54 -14.52
C ASN A 77 -11.73 -0.89 -15.36
N PRO A 78 -11.70 -0.66 -16.68
CA PRO A 78 -12.83 -0.92 -17.57
C PRO A 78 -13.31 -2.37 -17.60
N ALA A 79 -12.42 -3.35 -17.39
CA ALA A 79 -12.81 -4.75 -17.32
C ALA A 79 -13.74 -5.04 -16.11
N HIS A 80 -13.57 -4.31 -15.01
CA HIS A 80 -14.38 -4.49 -13.81
C HIS A 80 -15.70 -3.72 -13.85
N TRP A 81 -15.80 -2.65 -14.64
CA TRP A 81 -17.07 -1.93 -14.86
C TRP A 81 -18.11 -2.79 -15.59
N MET A 82 -17.69 -3.59 -16.58
CA MET A 82 -18.58 -4.49 -17.31
C MET A 82 -19.29 -5.51 -16.39
N HIS A 83 -18.62 -5.94 -15.32
CA HIS A 83 -19.15 -6.92 -14.38
C HIS A 83 -19.81 -6.29 -13.14
N SER A 84 -19.61 -4.98 -12.92
CA SER A 84 -20.05 -4.29 -11.70
C SER A 84 -21.37 -3.52 -11.84
N GLY A 85 -21.85 -3.31 -13.06
CA GLY A 85 -23.01 -2.46 -13.33
C GLY A 85 -22.78 -1.01 -12.87
N ASN A 86 -23.82 -0.33 -12.38
CA ASN A 86 -23.76 1.08 -11.93
C ASN A 86 -23.04 1.30 -10.59
N ARG A 87 -22.33 0.31 -10.05
CA ARG A 87 -21.64 0.42 -8.75
C ARG A 87 -20.14 0.52 -8.95
N THR A 88 -19.51 1.48 -8.26
CA THR A 88 -18.06 1.63 -8.26
C THR A 88 -17.40 0.38 -7.66
N PRO A 89 -16.48 -0.29 -8.41
CA PRO A 89 -15.73 -1.41 -7.88
C PRO A 89 -14.62 -0.92 -6.94
N TYR A 90 -14.38 -1.67 -5.87
CA TYR A 90 -13.35 -1.43 -4.88
C TYR A 90 -12.49 -2.68 -4.68
N GLU A 91 -11.23 -2.49 -4.34
CA GLU A 91 -10.29 -3.58 -4.05
C GLU A 91 -9.54 -3.29 -2.74
N PHE A 92 -9.12 -4.34 -2.06
CA PHE A 92 -8.18 -4.25 -0.96
C PHE A 92 -6.76 -4.01 -1.47
N LEU A 93 -6.19 -2.88 -1.06
CA LEU A 93 -4.85 -2.50 -1.42
C LEU A 93 -3.88 -2.89 -0.30
N THR A 94 -3.27 -4.05 -0.47
CA THR A 94 -2.16 -4.55 0.35
C THR A 94 -0.87 -3.75 0.04
N PRO A 95 0.04 -3.52 1.01
CA PRO A 95 1.31 -2.83 0.77
C PRO A 95 2.13 -3.40 -0.40
N SER A 96 2.10 -4.73 -0.62
CA SER A 96 2.73 -5.37 -1.78
C SER A 96 2.15 -4.86 -3.10
N ASN A 97 0.81 -4.85 -3.22
CA ASN A 97 0.10 -4.39 -4.42
C ASN A 97 0.31 -2.89 -4.68
N LYS A 98 0.57 -2.07 -3.63
CA LYS A 98 0.90 -0.64 -3.80
C LYS A 98 2.18 -0.44 -4.59
N VAL A 99 3.20 -1.27 -4.35
CA VAL A 99 4.49 -1.15 -5.04
C VAL A 99 4.36 -1.58 -6.50
N SER A 100 3.68 -2.71 -6.75
CA SER A 100 3.45 -3.21 -8.11
C SER A 100 2.61 -2.22 -8.94
N LYS A 101 1.48 -1.72 -8.40
CA LYS A 101 0.65 -0.73 -9.11
C LYS A 101 1.44 0.54 -9.45
N LYS A 102 2.19 1.10 -8.50
CA LYS A 102 3.07 2.26 -8.78
C LYS A 102 4.09 1.95 -9.88
N GLN A 103 4.70 0.78 -9.85
CA GLN A 103 5.67 0.39 -10.87
C GLN A 103 5.03 0.31 -12.25
N ASP A 104 3.83 -0.27 -12.34
CA ASP A 104 3.07 -0.37 -13.58
C ASP A 104 2.55 1.00 -14.07
N ASP A 105 2.16 1.89 -13.16
CA ASP A 105 1.78 3.27 -13.48
C ASP A 105 2.96 4.04 -14.13
N PHE A 106 4.17 3.89 -13.60
CA PHE A 106 5.36 4.51 -14.20
C PHE A 106 5.77 3.88 -15.53
N LYS A 107 5.56 2.57 -15.70
CA LYS A 107 5.75 1.90 -17.00
C LYS A 107 4.74 2.40 -18.03
N ALA A 108 3.46 2.55 -17.66
CA ALA A 108 2.43 3.12 -18.52
C ALA A 108 2.76 4.58 -18.90
N GLN A 109 3.41 5.32 -17.99
CA GLN A 109 3.94 6.64 -18.28
C GLN A 109 5.22 6.63 -19.14
N GLY A 110 5.71 5.49 -19.62
CA GLY A 110 6.89 5.40 -20.51
C GLY A 110 8.24 5.41 -19.80
N PHE A 111 8.27 5.22 -18.47
CA PHE A 111 9.52 4.99 -17.74
C PHE A 111 9.81 3.49 -17.64
N LYS A 112 11.07 3.10 -17.38
CA LYS A 112 11.39 1.66 -17.21
C LYS A 112 10.81 1.04 -15.93
N GLY A 113 10.33 1.86 -15.01
CA GLY A 113 9.68 1.48 -13.76
C GLY A 113 10.22 2.24 -12.56
N LEU A 114 9.80 1.81 -11.37
CA LEU A 114 10.17 2.38 -10.08
C LEU A 114 11.25 1.54 -9.38
N LYS A 115 12.28 2.19 -8.85
CA LYS A 115 13.29 1.58 -7.97
C LYS A 115 13.29 2.29 -6.63
N THR A 116 13.17 1.52 -5.55
CA THR A 116 13.14 2.06 -4.19
C THR A 116 14.41 1.67 -3.45
N THR A 117 15.04 2.63 -2.75
CA THR A 117 16.18 2.37 -1.86
C THR A 117 15.93 3.00 -0.50
N ILE A 118 16.22 2.24 0.56
CA ILE A 118 16.07 2.68 1.93
C ILE A 118 17.45 2.86 2.55
N PHE A 119 17.69 4.02 3.15
CA PHE A 119 18.87 4.31 3.96
C PHE A 119 18.47 4.25 5.43
N SER A 120 19.10 3.32 6.16
CA SER A 120 18.92 3.23 7.61
C SER A 120 19.90 4.16 8.33
N SER A 121 19.55 4.59 9.54
CA SER A 121 20.40 5.44 10.39
C SER A 121 21.74 4.79 10.80
N THR A 122 21.85 3.46 10.76
CA THR A 122 23.05 2.69 11.14
C THR A 122 23.93 2.27 9.96
N ILE A 123 23.62 2.74 8.75
CA ILE A 123 24.35 2.37 7.53
C ILE A 123 25.82 2.84 7.59
N GLN A 124 26.73 2.00 7.09
CA GLN A 124 28.16 2.31 6.99
C GLN A 124 28.46 3.22 5.79
N GLU A 125 29.54 3.99 5.85
CA GLU A 125 29.90 4.95 4.79
C GLU A 125 30.18 4.29 3.45
N ASN A 126 30.80 3.10 3.45
CA ASN A 126 31.04 2.31 2.24
C ASN A 126 29.73 1.85 1.57
N ASP A 127 28.73 1.48 2.37
CA ASP A 127 27.41 1.08 1.87
C ASP A 127 26.66 2.28 1.29
N ILE A 128 26.79 3.46 1.93
CA ILE A 128 26.25 4.72 1.39
C ILE A 128 26.82 4.99 0.01
N ALA A 129 28.14 4.96 -0.14
CA ALA A 129 28.80 5.20 -1.43
C ALA A 129 28.35 4.20 -2.51
N THR A 130 28.19 2.93 -2.14
CA THR A 130 27.75 1.87 -3.06
C THR A 130 26.29 2.10 -3.51
N LYS A 131 25.39 2.42 -2.58
CA LYS A 131 24.00 2.76 -2.89
C LYS A 131 23.91 4.01 -3.76
N ILE A 132 24.71 5.04 -3.49
CA ILE A 132 24.77 6.24 -4.32
C ILE A 132 25.18 5.90 -5.76
N LYS A 133 26.21 5.06 -5.96
CA LYS A 133 26.60 4.59 -7.30
C LYS A 133 25.46 3.85 -8.00
N GLN A 134 24.69 3.04 -7.27
CA GLN A 134 23.52 2.34 -7.82
C GLN A 134 22.42 3.32 -8.24
N LEU A 135 22.13 4.34 -7.42
CA LEU A 135 21.17 5.39 -7.75
C LEU A 135 21.58 6.10 -9.04
N SER A 136 22.84 6.52 -9.16
CA SER A 136 23.36 7.16 -10.36
C SER A 136 23.19 6.29 -11.62
N LYS A 137 23.38 4.97 -11.49
CA LYS A 137 23.14 4.01 -12.59
C LYS A 137 21.66 3.94 -12.99
N TRP A 138 20.74 3.96 -12.03
CA TRP A 138 19.31 3.91 -12.32
C TRP A 138 18.79 5.20 -12.95
N ILE A 139 19.31 6.36 -12.55
CA ILE A 139 18.97 7.66 -13.16
C ILE A 139 19.32 7.63 -14.65
N ARG A 140 20.57 7.25 -14.97
CA ARG A 140 21.05 7.17 -16.36
C ARG A 140 20.24 6.18 -17.21
N ASN A 141 19.70 5.15 -16.60
CA ASN A 141 18.91 4.14 -17.29
C ASN A 141 17.44 4.54 -17.50
N GLY A 142 16.99 5.70 -16.99
CA GLY A 142 15.61 6.17 -17.13
C GLY A 142 14.61 5.52 -16.17
N TYR A 143 15.07 5.06 -15.00
CA TYR A 143 14.17 4.61 -13.93
C TYR A 143 13.70 5.79 -13.08
N VAL A 144 12.47 5.70 -12.58
CA VAL A 144 11.99 6.55 -11.49
C VAL A 144 12.57 6.01 -10.19
N ILE A 145 13.07 6.89 -9.34
CA ILE A 145 13.76 6.50 -8.11
C ILE A 145 12.99 7.05 -6.90
N GLU A 146 12.74 6.19 -5.91
CA GLU A 146 12.23 6.57 -4.59
C GLU A 146 13.30 6.23 -3.54
N VAL A 147 13.78 7.24 -2.83
CA VAL A 147 14.73 7.08 -1.73
C VAL A 147 14.02 7.39 -0.42
N ALA A 148 14.05 6.44 0.52
CA ALA A 148 13.50 6.62 1.85
C ALA A 148 14.62 6.66 2.90
N TYR A 149 14.46 7.52 3.89
CA TYR A 149 15.40 7.70 4.99
C TYR A 149 14.68 7.55 6.34
N ASP A 150 15.35 6.92 7.30
CA ASP A 150 14.95 6.97 8.71
C ASP A 150 15.00 8.41 9.23
N VAL A 151 14.08 8.79 10.12
CA VAL A 151 14.07 10.13 10.72
C VAL A 151 15.15 10.21 11.80
N SER A 152 16.35 10.64 11.43
CA SER A 152 17.50 10.83 12.33
C SER A 152 18.38 11.99 11.86
N GLU A 153 19.12 12.65 12.72
CA GLU A 153 20.01 13.75 12.34
C GLU A 153 21.05 13.31 11.29
N LYS A 154 21.66 12.13 11.48
CA LYS A 154 22.60 11.53 10.52
C LYS A 154 21.99 11.32 9.12
N SER A 155 20.68 11.11 9.07
CA SER A 155 19.98 10.91 7.80
C SER A 155 19.88 12.20 6.98
N ASN A 156 19.92 13.37 7.63
CA ASN A 156 19.88 14.66 6.93
C ASN A 156 21.16 14.90 6.12
N ASP A 157 22.32 14.51 6.66
CA ASP A 157 23.59 14.61 5.96
C ASP A 157 23.65 13.67 4.75
N ILE A 158 23.22 12.42 4.95
CA ILE A 158 23.11 11.43 3.86
C ILE A 158 22.15 11.94 2.79
N ARG A 159 21.02 12.51 3.21
CA ARG A 159 20.03 13.09 2.32
C ARG A 159 20.62 14.21 1.47
N ALA A 160 21.37 15.14 2.07
CA ALA A 160 22.04 16.21 1.33
C ALA A 160 23.04 15.64 0.30
N LYS A 161 23.85 14.64 0.70
CA LYS A 161 24.78 13.95 -0.22
C LYS A 161 24.04 13.30 -1.40
N VAL A 162 22.92 12.63 -1.15
CA VAL A 162 22.12 12.00 -2.20
C VAL A 162 21.43 13.03 -3.09
N GLU A 163 20.82 14.08 -2.53
CA GLU A 163 20.19 15.17 -3.32
C GLU A 163 21.22 15.85 -4.24
N ASN A 164 22.43 16.13 -3.74
CA ASN A 164 23.52 16.69 -4.55
C ASN A 164 23.92 15.72 -5.66
N THR A 165 24.12 14.43 -5.35
CA THR A 165 24.50 13.44 -6.36
C THR A 165 23.41 13.25 -7.43
N ILE A 166 22.13 13.24 -7.02
CA ILE A 166 21.01 13.18 -7.96
C ILE A 166 21.05 14.41 -8.86
N THR A 167 21.28 15.60 -8.32
CA THR A 167 21.34 16.85 -9.10
C THR A 167 22.52 16.83 -10.08
N ASP A 168 23.70 16.39 -9.64
CA ASP A 168 24.92 16.30 -10.44
C ASP A 168 24.85 15.26 -11.57
N VAL A 169 24.20 14.13 -11.30
CA VAL A 169 24.00 13.06 -12.29
C VAL A 169 22.82 13.36 -13.20
N ALA A 170 21.79 14.00 -12.65
CA ALA A 170 20.64 14.43 -13.42
C ALA A 170 21.12 15.40 -14.49
N LYS A 171 21.69 16.58 -14.16
CA LYS A 171 21.95 17.70 -15.12
C LYS A 171 20.82 17.98 -16.14
N LEU A 172 19.69 17.32 -15.94
CA LEU A 172 18.55 17.15 -16.79
C LEU A 172 17.39 17.60 -15.90
N PRO A 173 16.48 18.39 -16.45
CA PRO A 173 15.34 18.87 -15.71
C PRO A 173 14.56 17.64 -15.20
N GLY A 174 14.36 17.56 -13.90
CA GLY A 174 13.80 16.40 -13.24
C GLY A 174 13.13 16.84 -11.96
N ASN A 175 11.94 16.32 -11.70
CA ASN A 175 11.13 16.76 -10.57
C ASN A 175 11.44 15.94 -9.33
N ILE A 176 11.97 16.62 -8.31
CA ILE A 176 12.19 16.05 -6.98
C ILE A 176 10.94 16.29 -6.13
N LYS A 177 10.18 15.23 -5.85
CA LYS A 177 9.04 15.27 -4.93
C LYS A 177 9.50 14.84 -3.54
N ARG A 178 9.21 15.67 -2.53
CA ARG A 178 9.50 15.37 -1.13
C ARG A 178 8.20 15.01 -0.41
N GLN A 179 8.21 13.89 0.31
CA GLN A 179 7.08 13.49 1.15
C GLN A 179 7.61 13.24 2.57
N SER A 180 7.02 13.94 3.53
CA SER A 180 7.25 13.70 4.94
C SER A 180 6.21 12.69 5.43
N SER A 181 6.67 11.50 5.84
CA SER A 181 5.86 10.45 6.46
C SER A 181 6.62 9.92 7.68
N SER A 182 6.29 8.74 8.19
CA SER A 182 7.14 8.05 9.19
C SER A 182 8.60 7.91 8.73
N LEU A 183 8.82 7.90 7.41
CA LEU A 183 10.12 8.03 6.77
C LEU A 183 10.14 9.28 5.88
N LEU A 184 11.30 9.93 5.78
CA LEU A 184 11.51 10.98 4.79
C LEU A 184 11.67 10.32 3.42
N ARG A 185 10.86 10.72 2.45
CA ARG A 185 10.88 10.15 1.09
C ARG A 185 11.21 11.22 0.06
N ILE A 186 12.12 10.87 -0.84
CA ILE A 186 12.49 11.66 -2.00
C ILE A 186 12.21 10.84 -3.23
N GLN A 187 11.41 11.36 -4.14
CA GLN A 187 11.19 10.75 -5.44
C GLN A 187 11.80 11.62 -6.53
N TYR A 188 12.66 11.03 -7.34
CA TYR A 188 13.20 11.65 -8.55
C TYR A 188 12.52 11.04 -9.78
N VAL A 189 11.89 11.89 -10.58
CA VAL A 189 11.32 11.53 -11.88
C VAL A 189 12.18 12.20 -12.96
N PRO A 190 12.92 11.44 -13.78
CA PRO A 190 13.65 12.00 -14.91
C PRO A 190 12.64 12.59 -15.91
N GLU A 191 12.96 13.73 -16.53
CA GLU A 191 12.19 14.13 -17.70
C GLU A 191 12.43 13.15 -18.85
N LYS A 192 11.37 12.87 -19.59
CA LYS A 192 11.48 12.10 -20.82
C LYS A 192 12.36 12.90 -21.78
N THR A 193 13.59 12.46 -21.98
CA THR A 193 14.31 12.88 -23.18
C THR A 193 13.48 12.41 -24.36
N LEU A 194 13.05 13.35 -25.20
CA LEU A 194 12.35 13.11 -26.47
C LEU A 194 13.29 12.47 -27.51
N ASN A 195 14.15 11.53 -27.11
CA ASN A 195 15.17 10.92 -27.95
C ASN A 195 14.96 9.41 -28.06
N GLU A 196 13.78 9.00 -28.52
CA GLU A 196 13.56 7.70 -29.17
C GLU A 196 12.60 7.88 -30.36
N LYS A 197 13.04 8.68 -31.34
CA LYS A 197 12.76 8.41 -32.76
C LYS A 197 14.09 8.01 -33.39
N GLU A 198 14.05 7.19 -34.44
CA GLU A 198 15.19 6.81 -35.30
C GLU A 198 16.13 5.70 -34.77
N ASN A 199 15.67 4.45 -34.83
CA ASN A 199 16.51 3.33 -35.26
C ASN A 199 15.60 2.27 -35.88
N SER A 200 14.94 2.62 -36.98
CA SER A 200 14.41 1.63 -37.91
C SER A 200 15.58 1.01 -38.68
N PRO A 201 15.64 -0.33 -38.83
CA PRO A 201 16.69 -0.95 -39.62
C PRO A 201 16.52 -0.52 -41.09
N VAL A 202 17.56 0.11 -41.64
CA VAL A 202 17.69 0.34 -43.07
C VAL A 202 17.82 -1.03 -43.73
N THR A 203 16.74 -1.53 -44.32
CA THR A 203 16.79 -2.63 -45.27
C THR A 203 17.49 -2.12 -46.53
N ARG A 204 18.73 -2.59 -46.74
CA ARG A 204 19.39 -2.52 -48.05
C ARG A 204 18.84 -3.68 -48.86
N ASP A 205 17.89 -3.40 -49.74
CA ASP A 205 17.55 -4.30 -50.83
C ASP A 205 18.59 -4.09 -51.95
N ASN A 206 19.22 -5.20 -52.35
CA ASN A 206 20.07 -5.32 -53.54
C ASN A 206 19.22 -5.43 -54.80
#